data_AF-A0AA35WCU6-F1
#
_entry.id   AF-A0AA35WCU6-F1
#
_cell.length_a   1.000
_cell.length_b   1.000
_cell.length_c   1.000
_cell.angle_alpha   90.00
_cell.angle_beta   90.00
_cell.angle_gamma   90.00
#
_symmetry.space_group_name_H-M   'P 1'
#
loop_
_entity.id
_entity.type
_entity.pdbx_description
1 polymer ?
#
loop_
_entity_poly.entity_id
_entity_poly.type
_entity_poly.pdbx_seq_one_letter_code
_entity_poly.pdbx_strand_id
1 'polypeptide(L)'
;MEDAIRSFEKQGKAHYTPLVPELKGLHPDDVFSCIPYEKGSSFLFFLETLLGGPGTLDGFLKAYIAKFRYGTVTTEQWKQFLLEYFHKEVSNGVLEEVEWEKWIREPGMPPLKPMFDTTLADASLALAEKWAAVQDISSTSQFSSDDITNMSSLALQYFLDVLKTKPPLSVQVLEAMEKTYSFNRTENAEIKYRWLRLCLRGRWSASYPLVIELLSKQGRMKYIVPLYRELCECGEEAKAMATATFTANEHFYQMMAAKKISDILKSSGCF
;
A
#
# COMPACT_ATOMS: atom_id res chain seq x y z
N MET A 1 -1.75 -2.89 -2.84
CA MET A 1 -2.13 -4.31 -2.74
C MET A 1 -1.01 -5.26 -3.18
N GLU A 2 -0.46 -5.12 -4.38
CA GLU A 2 0.60 -6.01 -4.92
C GLU A 2 1.78 -6.24 -3.97
N ASP A 3 2.34 -5.17 -3.39
CA ASP A 3 3.43 -5.28 -2.40
C ASP A 3 3.06 -6.14 -1.19
N ALA A 4 1.82 -6.05 -0.70
CA ALA A 4 1.36 -6.83 0.44
C ALA A 4 1.22 -8.31 0.07
N ILE A 5 0.68 -8.61 -1.11
CA ILE A 5 0.58 -9.97 -1.66
C ILE A 5 1.97 -10.58 -1.80
N ARG A 6 2.89 -9.90 -2.51
CA ARG A 6 4.28 -10.35 -2.67
C ARG A 6 4.98 -10.57 -1.33
N SER A 7 4.73 -9.69 -0.35
CA SER A 7 5.29 -9.85 0.99
C SER A 7 4.79 -11.11 1.68
N PHE A 8 3.51 -11.47 1.56
CA PHE A 8 2.98 -12.70 2.13
C PHE A 8 3.44 -13.94 1.37
N GLU A 9 3.48 -13.89 0.04
CA GLU A 9 3.99 -14.98 -0.80
C GLU A 9 5.44 -15.34 -0.48
N LYS A 10 6.32 -14.35 -0.32
CA LYS A 10 7.72 -14.55 0.10
C LYS A 10 7.85 -15.22 1.48
N GLN A 11 6.85 -15.07 2.33
CA GLN A 11 6.80 -15.71 3.66
C GLN A 11 6.13 -17.09 3.63
N GLY A 12 5.72 -17.60 2.47
CA GLY A 12 4.92 -18.84 2.38
C GLY A 12 3.48 -18.68 2.89
N LYS A 13 3.00 -17.44 3.05
CA LYS A 13 1.70 -17.08 3.63
C LYS A 13 0.68 -16.65 2.57
N ALA A 14 0.75 -17.21 1.36
CA ALA A 14 -0.17 -16.85 0.26
C ALA A 14 -1.66 -17.02 0.64
N HIS A 15 -1.97 -17.96 1.55
CA HIS A 15 -3.31 -18.18 2.09
C HIS A 15 -3.88 -16.99 2.91
N TYR A 16 -3.10 -15.94 3.20
CA TYR A 16 -3.57 -14.70 3.83
C TYR A 16 -4.08 -13.66 2.82
N THR A 17 -3.92 -13.92 1.52
CA THR A 17 -4.26 -13.00 0.43
C THR A 17 -5.66 -13.15 -0.22
N PRO A 18 -6.51 -14.15 0.12
CA PRO A 18 -7.92 -14.13 -0.23
C PRO A 18 -8.66 -12.91 0.36
N LEU A 19 -9.77 -12.51 -0.27
CA LEU A 19 -10.63 -11.46 0.29
C LEU A 19 -11.30 -11.93 1.60
N VAL A 20 -11.67 -13.22 1.67
CA VAL A 20 -12.17 -13.86 2.89
C VAL A 20 -11.23 -15.02 3.27
N PRO A 21 -10.17 -14.74 4.05
CA PRO A 21 -9.22 -15.75 4.48
C PRO A 21 -9.82 -16.70 5.54
N GLU A 22 -9.27 -17.91 5.64
CA GLU A 22 -9.52 -18.81 6.77
C GLU A 22 -8.63 -18.40 7.95
N LEU A 23 -9.25 -18.10 9.10
CA LEU A 23 -8.56 -17.53 10.28
C LEU A 23 -8.41 -18.54 11.42
N LYS A 24 -8.95 -19.76 11.30
CA LYS A 24 -8.87 -20.76 12.36
C LYS A 24 -7.41 -21.08 12.71
N GLY A 25 -7.06 -20.82 13.98
CA GLY A 25 -5.71 -21.05 14.49
C GLY A 25 -4.70 -19.94 14.16
N LEU A 26 -5.14 -18.82 13.57
CA LEU A 26 -4.31 -17.68 13.25
C LEU A 26 -4.60 -16.49 14.16
N HIS A 27 -3.57 -15.70 14.45
CA HIS A 27 -3.76 -14.41 15.11
C HIS A 27 -4.25 -13.38 14.09
N PRO A 28 -5.34 -12.62 14.33
CA PRO A 28 -5.87 -11.66 13.35
C PRO A 28 -4.84 -10.63 12.84
N ASP A 29 -3.94 -10.18 13.72
CA ASP A 29 -2.88 -9.21 13.36
C ASP A 29 -1.84 -9.75 12.37
N ASP A 30 -1.73 -11.07 12.23
CA ASP A 30 -0.83 -11.70 11.25
C ASP A 30 -1.39 -11.62 9.82
N VAL A 31 -2.71 -11.53 9.71
CA VAL A 31 -3.45 -11.47 8.43
C VAL A 31 -3.80 -10.03 8.04
N PHE A 32 -3.80 -9.11 9.01
CA PHE A 32 -4.09 -7.69 8.78
C PHE A 32 -3.18 -7.07 7.69
N SER A 33 -3.80 -6.49 6.67
CA SER A 33 -3.12 -5.85 5.53
C SER A 33 -4.06 -4.92 4.77
N CYS A 34 -3.57 -4.30 3.69
CA CYS A 34 -4.44 -3.53 2.78
C CYS A 34 -5.29 -4.41 1.85
N ILE A 35 -5.07 -5.73 1.82
CA ILE A 35 -5.76 -6.65 0.89
C ILE A 35 -7.29 -6.59 1.02
N PRO A 36 -7.92 -6.73 2.21
CA PRO A 36 -9.38 -6.66 2.31
C PRO A 36 -9.96 -5.31 1.88
N TYR A 37 -9.20 -4.22 2.05
CA TYR A 37 -9.60 -2.89 1.60
C TYR A 37 -9.56 -2.78 0.07
N GLU A 38 -8.41 -3.06 -0.53
CA GLU A 38 -8.15 -2.87 -1.96
C GLU A 38 -8.87 -3.93 -2.83
N LYS A 39 -8.83 -5.21 -2.43
CA LYS A 39 -9.50 -6.31 -3.12
C LYS A 39 -11.02 -6.20 -2.96
N GLY A 40 -11.50 -5.81 -1.78
CA GLY A 40 -12.92 -5.57 -1.52
C GLY A 40 -13.46 -4.39 -2.33
N SER A 41 -12.75 -3.26 -2.34
CA SER A 41 -13.13 -2.09 -3.15
C SER A 41 -13.10 -2.40 -4.65
N SER A 42 -12.07 -3.10 -5.13
CA SER A 42 -11.98 -3.53 -6.54
C SER A 42 -13.14 -4.45 -6.93
N PHE A 43 -13.55 -5.33 -6.02
CA PHE A 43 -14.66 -6.25 -6.27
C PHE A 43 -16.00 -5.50 -6.35
N LEU A 44 -16.26 -4.57 -5.43
CA LEU A 44 -17.48 -3.75 -5.48
C LEU A 44 -17.51 -2.85 -6.72
N PHE A 45 -16.38 -2.28 -7.12
CA PHE A 45 -16.29 -1.49 -8.34
C PHE A 45 -16.49 -2.31 -9.62
N PHE A 46 -15.97 -3.55 -9.64
CA PHE A 46 -16.26 -4.52 -10.71
C PHE A 46 -17.76 -4.80 -10.80
N LEU A 47 -18.42 -5.08 -9.67
CA LEU A 47 -19.86 -5.32 -9.62
C LEU A 47 -20.66 -4.11 -10.07
N GLU A 48 -20.30 -2.90 -9.64
CA GLU A 48 -20.94 -1.65 -10.09
C GLU A 48 -20.82 -1.48 -11.61
N THR A 49 -19.62 -1.71 -12.16
CA THR A 49 -19.39 -1.63 -13.61
C THR A 49 -20.25 -2.64 -14.36
N LEU A 50 -20.31 -3.88 -13.87
CA LEU A 50 -21.10 -4.96 -14.47
C LEU A 50 -22.61 -4.68 -14.42
N LEU A 51 -23.08 -4.01 -13.37
CA LEU A 51 -24.49 -3.70 -13.14
C LEU A 51 -24.97 -2.42 -13.82
N GLY A 52 -24.11 -1.72 -14.56
CA GLY A 52 -24.46 -0.55 -15.37
C GLY A 52 -23.70 0.74 -15.04
N GLY A 53 -22.69 0.67 -14.18
CA GLY A 53 -21.79 1.78 -13.89
C GLY A 53 -22.16 2.61 -12.64
N PRO A 54 -21.54 3.79 -12.48
CA PRO A 54 -21.63 4.59 -11.26
C PRO A 54 -23.06 4.84 -10.78
N GLY A 55 -23.30 4.61 -9.49
CA GLY A 55 -24.59 4.85 -8.83
C GLY A 55 -25.59 3.71 -8.91
N THR A 56 -25.31 2.65 -9.70
CA THR A 56 -26.16 1.45 -9.75
C THR A 56 -26.21 0.71 -8.40
N LEU A 57 -25.15 0.78 -7.60
CA LEU A 57 -25.10 0.20 -6.27
C LEU A 57 -25.71 1.09 -5.18
N ASP A 58 -26.06 2.35 -5.43
CA ASP A 58 -26.51 3.28 -4.38
C ASP A 58 -27.79 2.81 -3.69
N GLY A 59 -28.77 2.34 -4.48
CA GLY A 59 -30.02 1.79 -3.98
C GLY A 59 -29.78 0.53 -3.15
N PHE A 60 -28.94 -0.37 -3.67
CA PHE A 60 -28.54 -1.59 -2.98
C PHE A 60 -27.84 -1.28 -1.65
N LEU A 61 -26.91 -0.32 -1.62
CA LEU A 61 -26.19 0.06 -0.40
C LEU A 61 -27.13 0.58 0.69
N LYS A 62 -28.10 1.42 0.33
CA LYS A 62 -29.15 1.90 1.26
C LYS A 62 -29.98 0.74 1.78
N ALA A 63 -30.42 -0.17 0.90
CA ALA A 63 -31.21 -1.34 1.28
C ALA A 63 -30.42 -2.32 2.15
N TYR A 64 -29.13 -2.51 1.87
CA TYR A 64 -28.20 -3.35 2.63
C TYR A 64 -28.04 -2.84 4.07
N ILE A 65 -27.74 -1.55 4.23
CA ILE A 65 -27.63 -0.94 5.56
C ILE A 65 -28.97 -1.04 6.30
N ALA A 66 -30.11 -0.79 5.62
CA ALA A 66 -31.43 -0.89 6.23
C ALA A 66 -31.78 -2.33 6.68
N LYS A 67 -31.39 -3.35 5.91
CA LYS A 67 -31.66 -4.77 6.21
C LYS A 67 -30.80 -5.30 7.37
N PHE A 68 -29.52 -4.92 7.41
CA PHE A 68 -28.55 -5.49 8.36
C PHE A 68 -28.17 -4.57 9.52
N ARG A 69 -28.80 -3.39 9.66
CA ARG A 69 -28.59 -2.50 10.82
C ARG A 69 -28.78 -3.24 12.15
N TYR A 70 -27.87 -2.97 13.09
CA TYR A 70 -27.83 -3.58 14.43
C TYR A 70 -27.55 -5.09 14.47
N GLY A 71 -27.13 -5.69 13.36
CA GLY A 71 -26.74 -7.09 13.28
C GLY A 71 -25.30 -7.30 12.83
N THR A 72 -24.92 -8.57 12.71
CA THR A 72 -23.69 -9.03 12.08
C THR A 72 -24.04 -9.75 10.78
N VAL A 73 -23.19 -9.63 9.77
CA VAL A 73 -23.43 -10.19 8.43
C VAL A 73 -22.21 -10.95 7.95
N THR A 74 -22.44 -12.13 7.37
CA THR A 74 -21.40 -12.91 6.70
C THR A 74 -21.33 -12.56 5.21
N THR A 75 -20.21 -12.88 4.57
CA THR A 75 -20.07 -12.71 3.11
C THR A 75 -21.15 -13.45 2.33
N GLU A 76 -21.56 -14.64 2.79
CA GLU A 76 -22.65 -15.40 2.15
C GLU A 76 -24.00 -14.69 2.27
N GLN A 77 -24.31 -14.12 3.44
CA GLN A 77 -25.53 -13.33 3.64
C GLN A 77 -25.52 -12.05 2.79
N TRP A 78 -24.38 -11.38 2.68
CA TRP A 78 -24.21 -10.22 1.80
C TRP A 78 -24.42 -10.60 0.33
N LYS A 79 -23.78 -11.67 -0.15
CA LYS A 79 -23.89 -12.17 -1.53
C LYS A 79 -25.34 -12.54 -1.85
N GLN A 80 -25.97 -13.32 -0.98
CA GLN A 80 -27.37 -13.73 -1.15
C GLN A 80 -28.29 -12.50 -1.27
N PHE A 81 -28.10 -11.49 -0.42
CA PHE A 81 -28.91 -10.28 -0.50
C PHE A 81 -28.65 -9.46 -1.77
N LEU A 82 -27.41 -9.41 -2.24
CA LEU A 82 -27.07 -8.75 -3.51
C LEU A 82 -27.76 -9.43 -4.69
N LEU A 83 -27.70 -10.76 -4.77
CA LEU A 83 -28.39 -11.53 -5.81
C LEU A 83 -29.91 -11.33 -5.75
N GLU A 84 -30.51 -11.38 -4.55
CA GLU A 84 -31.95 -11.12 -4.36
C GLU A 84 -32.39 -9.71 -4.78
N TYR A 85 -31.57 -8.70 -4.48
CA TYR A 85 -31.84 -7.31 -4.81
C TYR A 85 -31.82 -7.11 -6.33
N PHE A 86 -30.74 -7.53 -6.98
CA PHE A 86 -30.57 -7.31 -8.42
C PHE A 86 -31.37 -8.27 -9.28
N HIS A 87 -31.77 -9.45 -8.81
CA HIS A 87 -32.74 -10.28 -9.54
C HIS A 87 -34.10 -9.58 -9.69
N LYS A 88 -34.47 -8.67 -8.77
CA LYS A 88 -35.72 -7.88 -8.88
C LYS A 88 -35.57 -6.67 -9.79
N GLU A 89 -34.41 -6.02 -9.74
CA GLU A 89 -34.16 -4.74 -10.43
C GLU A 89 -33.53 -4.90 -11.83
N VAL A 90 -32.79 -5.99 -12.06
CA VAL A 90 -31.95 -6.22 -13.25
C VAL A 90 -32.05 -7.69 -13.69
N SER A 91 -32.95 -7.97 -14.65
CA SER A 91 -33.25 -9.33 -15.12
C SER A 91 -32.38 -9.81 -16.30
N ASN A 92 -31.10 -9.44 -16.34
CA ASN A 92 -30.21 -9.74 -17.48
C ASN A 92 -29.21 -10.89 -17.22
N GLY A 93 -29.24 -11.53 -16.05
CA GLY A 93 -28.40 -12.69 -15.73
C GLY A 93 -26.91 -12.40 -15.52
N VAL A 94 -26.45 -11.15 -15.58
CA VAL A 94 -25.01 -10.81 -15.55
C VAL A 94 -24.28 -11.27 -14.28
N LEU A 95 -24.99 -11.37 -13.16
CA LEU A 95 -24.41 -11.83 -11.88
C LEU A 95 -24.14 -13.34 -11.84
N GLU A 96 -24.72 -14.11 -12.76
CA GLU A 96 -24.48 -15.56 -12.91
C GLU A 96 -23.11 -15.85 -13.52
N GLU A 97 -22.58 -14.91 -14.32
CA GLU A 97 -21.26 -15.01 -14.95
C GLU A 97 -20.11 -14.63 -13.99
N VAL A 98 -20.42 -14.08 -12.81
CA VAL A 98 -19.41 -13.68 -11.84
C VAL A 98 -18.75 -14.91 -11.23
N GLU A 99 -17.43 -15.01 -11.39
CA GLU A 99 -16.61 -16.05 -10.76
C GLU A 99 -16.40 -15.77 -9.26
N TRP A 100 -17.47 -15.91 -8.46
CA TRP A 100 -17.51 -15.55 -7.03
C TRP A 100 -16.37 -16.16 -6.21
N GLU A 101 -16.05 -17.43 -6.45
CA GLU A 101 -15.01 -18.14 -5.69
C GLU A 101 -13.62 -17.56 -5.95
N LYS A 102 -13.32 -17.17 -7.20
CA LYS A 102 -12.06 -16.52 -7.56
C LYS A 102 -11.89 -15.17 -6.86
N TRP A 103 -12.97 -14.39 -6.79
CA TRP A 103 -12.94 -13.09 -6.11
C TRP A 103 -12.80 -13.22 -4.59
N ILE A 104 -13.53 -14.15 -3.99
CA ILE A 104 -13.70 -14.23 -2.54
C ILE A 104 -12.60 -15.08 -1.88
N ARG A 105 -12.25 -16.23 -2.47
CA ARG A 105 -11.46 -17.29 -1.81
C ARG A 105 -10.09 -17.54 -2.44
N GLU A 106 -9.88 -17.21 -3.71
CA GLU A 106 -8.57 -17.42 -4.32
C GLU A 106 -7.52 -16.41 -3.82
N PRO A 107 -6.29 -16.88 -3.53
CA PRO A 107 -5.18 -16.02 -3.16
C PRO A 107 -4.67 -15.21 -4.37
N GLY A 108 -3.91 -14.16 -4.07
CA GLY A 108 -3.26 -13.33 -5.08
C GLY A 108 -4.13 -12.16 -5.57
N MET A 109 -3.73 -11.62 -6.72
CA MET A 109 -4.40 -10.48 -7.33
C MET A 109 -5.83 -10.84 -7.78
N PRO A 110 -6.77 -9.88 -7.78
CA PRO A 110 -8.09 -10.10 -8.35
C PRO A 110 -8.02 -10.59 -9.81
N PRO A 111 -8.97 -11.40 -10.28
CA PRO A 111 -8.94 -12.01 -11.63
C PRO A 111 -9.07 -10.97 -12.76
N LEU A 112 -9.66 -9.81 -12.45
CA LEU A 112 -9.83 -8.71 -13.38
C LEU A 112 -9.28 -7.43 -12.74
N LYS A 113 -8.47 -6.70 -13.51
CA LYS A 113 -8.06 -5.35 -13.15
C LYS A 113 -9.10 -4.38 -13.69
N PRO A 114 -9.82 -3.64 -12.83
CA PRO A 114 -10.75 -2.65 -13.33
C PRO A 114 -10.04 -1.57 -14.14
N MET A 115 -10.71 -1.05 -15.17
CA MET A 115 -10.24 0.10 -15.92
C MET A 115 -10.59 1.36 -15.14
N PHE A 116 -9.57 2.14 -14.77
CA PHE A 116 -9.72 3.40 -14.07
C PHE A 116 -9.38 4.55 -15.01
N ASP A 117 -10.02 5.71 -14.81
CA ASP A 117 -9.55 6.96 -15.40
C ASP A 117 -8.18 7.32 -14.80
N THR A 118 -7.19 7.53 -15.66
CA THR A 118 -5.81 7.83 -15.24
C THR A 118 -5.44 9.31 -15.41
N THR A 119 -6.38 10.18 -15.79
CA THR A 119 -6.12 11.57 -16.16
C THR A 119 -5.34 12.32 -15.08
N LEU A 120 -5.68 12.10 -13.81
CA LEU A 120 -5.00 12.72 -12.66
C LEU A 120 -3.64 12.08 -12.33
N ALA A 121 -3.40 10.85 -12.79
CA ALA A 121 -2.22 10.04 -12.53
C ALA A 121 -1.16 10.19 -13.63
N ASP A 122 -1.55 10.53 -14.86
CA ASP A 122 -0.67 10.54 -16.04
C ASP A 122 0.55 11.44 -15.87
N ALA A 123 0.38 12.65 -15.33
CA ALA A 123 1.51 13.57 -15.09
C ALA A 123 2.52 13.00 -14.08
N SER A 124 2.03 12.34 -13.03
CA SER A 124 2.86 11.70 -12.01
C SER A 124 3.59 10.47 -12.56
N LEU A 125 2.91 9.67 -13.38
CA LEU A 125 3.49 8.52 -14.07
C LEU A 125 4.59 8.99 -15.04
N ALA A 126 4.31 9.98 -15.89
CA ALA A 126 5.27 10.51 -16.84
C ALA A 126 6.51 11.07 -16.14
N LEU A 127 6.35 11.80 -15.03
CA LEU A 127 7.48 12.31 -14.25
C LEU A 127 8.29 11.17 -13.60
N ALA A 128 7.63 10.13 -13.08
CA ALA A 128 8.30 8.97 -12.52
C ALA A 128 9.12 8.21 -13.57
N GLU A 129 8.58 8.00 -14.77
CA GLU A 129 9.34 7.36 -15.86
C GLU A 129 10.57 8.18 -16.25
N LYS A 130 10.44 9.51 -16.33
CA LYS A 130 11.58 10.40 -16.63
C LYS A 130 12.69 10.28 -15.60
N TRP A 131 12.35 10.29 -14.31
CA TRP A 131 13.34 10.11 -13.23
C TRP A 131 13.96 8.71 -13.23
N ALA A 132 13.15 7.67 -13.46
CA ALA A 132 13.64 6.29 -13.52
C ALA A 132 14.56 6.01 -14.72
N ALA A 133 14.43 6.80 -15.80
CA ALA A 133 15.26 6.69 -16.99
C ALA A 133 16.60 7.43 -16.91
N VAL A 134 16.86 8.18 -15.82
CA VAL A 134 18.12 8.91 -15.65
C VAL A 134 19.29 7.93 -15.49
N GLN A 135 20.17 7.89 -16.49
CA GLN A 135 21.42 7.12 -16.46
C GLN A 135 22.65 8.00 -16.19
N ASP A 136 22.64 9.24 -16.66
CA ASP A 136 23.68 10.23 -16.44
C ASP A 136 23.14 11.39 -15.59
N ILE A 137 23.90 11.79 -14.58
CA ILE A 137 23.59 12.90 -13.68
C ILE A 137 23.44 14.22 -14.44
N SER A 138 24.11 14.40 -15.58
CA SER A 138 23.94 15.60 -16.43
C SER A 138 22.48 15.80 -16.87
N SER A 139 21.74 14.70 -17.06
CA SER A 139 20.34 14.70 -17.47
C SER A 139 19.40 15.18 -16.37
N THR A 140 19.85 15.33 -15.11
CA THR A 140 18.98 15.85 -14.04
C THR A 140 18.77 17.36 -14.14
N SER A 141 19.52 18.05 -14.99
CA SER A 141 19.35 19.49 -15.28
C SER A 141 18.01 19.82 -15.94
N GLN A 142 17.32 18.83 -16.51
CA GLN A 142 15.99 19.01 -17.10
C GLN A 142 14.85 19.12 -16.07
N PHE A 143 15.10 18.77 -14.81
CA PHE A 143 14.09 18.80 -13.76
C PHE A 143 14.17 20.11 -12.97
N SER A 144 13.01 20.59 -12.52
CA SER A 144 12.91 21.82 -11.73
C SER A 144 11.83 21.67 -10.67
N SER A 145 11.86 22.51 -9.63
CA SER A 145 10.82 22.52 -8.60
C SER A 145 9.40 22.64 -9.18
N ASP A 146 9.26 23.28 -10.36
CA ASP A 146 7.97 23.50 -11.03
C ASP A 146 7.29 22.21 -11.47
N ASP A 147 8.04 21.11 -11.63
CA ASP A 147 7.50 19.79 -12.01
C ASP A 147 6.44 19.31 -11.01
N ILE A 148 6.60 19.66 -9.72
CA ILE A 148 5.76 19.19 -8.63
C ILE A 148 4.86 20.28 -8.04
N THR A 149 5.06 21.57 -8.39
CA THR A 149 4.36 22.71 -7.78
C THR A 149 2.84 22.63 -7.94
N ASN A 150 2.35 22.15 -9.09
CA ASN A 150 0.92 22.01 -9.37
C ASN A 150 0.37 20.62 -9.03
N MET A 151 1.19 19.71 -8.51
CA MET A 151 0.74 18.37 -8.14
C MET A 151 0.05 18.40 -6.77
N SER A 152 -1.10 17.75 -6.68
CA SER A 152 -1.75 17.51 -5.40
C SER A 152 -0.90 16.57 -4.52
N SER A 153 -1.15 16.55 -3.22
CA SER A 153 -0.47 15.62 -2.31
C SER A 153 -0.71 14.15 -2.65
N LEU A 154 -1.85 13.81 -3.26
CA LEU A 154 -2.14 12.47 -3.76
C LEU A 154 -1.36 12.14 -5.03
N ALA A 155 -1.26 13.09 -5.96
CA ALA A 155 -0.44 12.95 -7.16
C ALA A 155 1.04 12.73 -6.79
N LEU A 156 1.57 13.50 -5.82
CA LEU A 156 2.94 13.31 -5.33
C LEU A 156 3.17 11.97 -4.63
N GLN A 157 2.19 11.51 -3.85
CA GLN A 157 2.26 10.16 -3.28
C GLN A 157 2.32 9.10 -4.38
N TYR A 158 1.48 9.23 -5.41
CA TYR A 158 1.47 8.31 -6.53
C TYR A 158 2.78 8.35 -7.34
N PHE A 159 3.32 9.53 -7.62
CA PHE A 159 4.64 9.70 -8.25
C PHE A 159 5.74 8.92 -7.51
N LEU A 160 5.83 9.07 -6.18
CA LEU A 160 6.82 8.35 -5.37
C LEU A 160 6.54 6.84 -5.29
N ASP A 161 5.27 6.44 -5.24
CA ASP A 161 4.88 5.02 -5.26
C ASP A 161 5.26 4.37 -6.60
N VAL A 162 5.06 5.06 -7.74
CA VAL A 162 5.47 4.57 -9.07
C VAL A 162 6.99 4.42 -9.14
N LEU A 163 7.76 5.40 -8.69
CA LEU A 163 9.23 5.28 -8.65
C LEU A 163 9.70 4.07 -7.84
N LYS A 164 8.99 3.75 -6.75
CA LYS A 164 9.30 2.57 -5.93
C LYS A 164 9.07 1.24 -6.66
N THR A 165 8.26 1.21 -7.72
CA THR A 165 8.09 0.00 -8.56
C THR A 165 9.24 -0.21 -9.56
N LYS A 166 10.01 0.84 -9.86
CA LYS A 166 11.14 0.81 -10.81
C LYS A 166 12.40 0.20 -10.17
N PRO A 167 13.48 -0.09 -10.90
CA PRO A 167 14.76 -0.45 -10.28
C PRO A 167 15.22 0.58 -9.23
N PRO A 168 15.98 0.20 -8.19
CA PRO A 168 16.51 1.16 -7.22
C PRO A 168 17.26 2.30 -7.90
N LEU A 169 16.92 3.54 -7.53
CA LEU A 169 17.63 4.73 -8.00
C LEU A 169 19.02 4.78 -7.38
N SER A 170 20.00 5.30 -8.13
CA SER A 170 21.35 5.51 -7.59
C SER A 170 21.34 6.65 -6.56
N VAL A 171 22.35 6.65 -5.68
CA VAL A 171 22.53 7.71 -4.68
C VAL A 171 22.61 9.09 -5.34
N GLN A 172 23.32 9.22 -6.47
CA GLN A 172 23.45 10.50 -7.17
C GLN A 172 22.10 11.01 -7.69
N VAL A 173 21.23 10.12 -8.17
CA VAL A 173 19.88 10.50 -8.62
C VAL A 173 19.02 10.93 -7.43
N LEU A 174 19.09 10.23 -6.30
CA LEU A 174 18.38 10.61 -5.07
C LEU A 174 18.85 11.98 -4.53
N GLU A 175 20.16 12.26 -4.57
CA GLU A 175 20.71 13.55 -4.20
C GLU A 175 20.24 14.67 -5.13
N ALA A 176 20.18 14.41 -6.43
CA ALA A 176 19.62 15.35 -7.39
C ALA A 176 18.13 15.60 -7.14
N MET A 177 17.34 14.55 -6.88
CA MET A 177 15.92 14.69 -6.52
C MET A 177 15.74 15.52 -5.25
N GLU A 178 16.54 15.29 -4.21
CA GLU A 178 16.50 16.11 -3.00
C GLU A 178 16.84 17.58 -3.30
N LYS A 179 17.87 17.82 -4.12
CA LYS A 179 18.24 19.18 -4.51
C LYS A 179 17.12 19.89 -5.29
N THR A 180 16.40 19.17 -6.15
CA THR A 180 15.33 19.74 -6.98
C THR A 180 14.03 19.94 -6.20
N TYR A 181 13.66 19.00 -5.33
CA TYR A 181 12.32 18.96 -4.72
C TYR A 181 12.29 19.14 -3.20
N SER A 182 13.44 19.07 -2.52
CA SER A 182 13.57 19.26 -1.07
C SER A 182 12.65 18.34 -0.23
N PHE A 183 12.51 17.07 -0.62
CA PHE A 183 11.62 16.12 0.05
C PHE A 183 12.02 15.84 1.50
N ASN A 184 13.30 15.98 1.90
CA ASN A 184 13.72 15.82 3.29
C ASN A 184 13.03 16.83 4.24
N ARG A 185 12.62 17.99 3.72
CA ARG A 185 12.01 19.09 4.49
C ARG A 185 10.49 19.00 4.58
N THR A 186 9.86 18.03 3.91
CA THR A 186 8.39 17.94 3.90
C THR A 186 7.84 17.56 5.28
N GLU A 187 6.79 18.25 5.72
CA GLU A 187 6.05 17.92 6.94
C GLU A 187 4.95 16.89 6.69
N ASN A 188 4.61 16.63 5.42
CA ASN A 188 3.59 15.64 5.08
C ASN A 188 4.14 14.23 5.31
N ALA A 189 3.63 13.56 6.34
CA ALA A 189 4.07 12.22 6.72
C ALA A 189 3.94 11.18 5.60
N GLU A 190 2.93 11.27 4.73
CA GLU A 190 2.75 10.33 3.61
C GLU A 190 3.80 10.51 2.51
N ILE A 191 4.22 11.75 2.26
CA ILE A 191 5.28 12.09 1.30
C ILE A 191 6.64 11.74 1.91
N LYS A 192 6.92 12.18 3.15
CA LYS A 192 8.17 11.91 3.86
C LYS A 192 8.43 10.40 3.97
N TYR A 193 7.42 9.63 4.36
CA TYR A 193 7.51 8.17 4.42
C TYR A 193 7.90 7.55 3.08
N ARG A 194 7.22 7.90 1.97
CA ARG A 194 7.51 7.33 0.66
C ARG A 194 8.89 7.72 0.15
N TRP A 195 9.26 8.98 0.34
CA TRP A 195 10.58 9.49 0.01
C TRP A 195 11.68 8.68 0.73
N LEU A 196 11.58 8.53 2.04
CA LEU A 196 12.56 7.79 2.84
C LEU A 196 12.68 6.31 2.41
N ARG A 197 11.58 5.67 1.99
CA ARG A 197 11.64 4.31 1.42
C ARG A 197 12.42 4.24 0.11
N LEU A 198 12.30 5.26 -0.76
CA LEU A 198 13.13 5.36 -1.96
C LEU A 198 14.61 5.51 -1.59
N CYS A 199 14.91 6.36 -0.59
CA CYS A 199 16.28 6.57 -0.12
C CYS A 199 16.91 5.30 0.46
N LEU A 200 16.17 4.56 1.29
CA LEU A 200 16.61 3.27 1.85
C LEU A 200 16.88 2.26 0.74
N ARG A 201 15.97 2.15 -0.24
CA ARG A 201 16.12 1.23 -1.37
C ARG A 201 17.33 1.54 -2.25
N GLY A 202 17.66 2.83 -2.41
CA GLY A 202 18.89 3.29 -3.08
C GLY A 202 20.13 3.29 -2.17
N ARG A 203 20.01 2.84 -0.92
CA ARG A 203 21.08 2.81 0.10
C ARG A 203 21.77 4.16 0.33
N TRP A 204 21.00 5.25 0.29
CA TRP A 204 21.54 6.58 0.54
C TRP A 204 21.67 6.83 2.05
N SER A 205 22.87 6.59 2.59
CA SER A 205 23.15 6.64 4.04
C SER A 205 22.87 7.99 4.70
N ALA A 206 23.01 9.10 3.96
CA ALA A 206 22.68 10.44 4.46
C ALA A 206 21.20 10.60 4.86
N SER A 207 20.32 9.72 4.35
CA SER A 207 18.91 9.70 4.72
C SER A 207 18.61 8.95 6.03
N TYR A 208 19.52 8.09 6.52
CA TYR A 208 19.25 7.22 7.67
C TYR A 208 18.88 8.00 8.94
N PRO A 209 19.54 9.13 9.29
CA PRO A 209 19.14 9.94 10.43
C PRO A 209 17.68 10.45 10.33
N LEU A 210 17.21 10.78 9.12
CA LEU A 210 15.82 11.21 8.90
C LEU A 210 14.82 10.06 9.07
N VAL A 211 15.23 8.83 8.73
CA VAL A 211 14.45 7.63 9.03
C VAL A 211 14.33 7.44 10.53
N ILE A 212 15.44 7.51 11.26
CA ILE A 212 15.46 7.36 12.72
C ILE A 212 14.62 8.44 13.42
N GLU A 213 14.72 9.68 12.95
CA GLU A 213 13.89 10.79 13.43
C GLU A 213 12.39 10.48 13.28
N LEU A 214 11.97 10.00 12.10
CA LEU A 214 10.58 9.63 11.86
C LEU A 214 10.16 8.45 12.76
N LEU A 215 11.00 7.42 12.89
CA LEU A 215 10.74 6.26 13.74
C LEU A 215 10.58 6.63 15.22
N SER A 216 11.27 7.67 15.69
CA SER A 216 11.21 8.14 17.08
C SER A 216 10.06 9.11 17.37
N LYS A 217 9.47 9.73 16.33
CA LYS A 217 8.40 10.74 16.47
C LYS A 217 6.98 10.20 16.30
N GLN A 218 6.80 9.06 15.63
CA GLN A 218 5.47 8.48 15.39
C GLN A 218 5.45 6.96 15.60
N GLY A 219 4.28 6.44 15.96
CA GLY A 219 4.06 5.01 16.20
C GLY A 219 3.13 4.33 15.18
N ARG A 220 2.81 4.98 14.06
CA ARG A 220 1.83 4.44 13.11
C ARG A 220 2.45 3.27 12.37
N MET A 221 1.94 2.06 12.59
CA MET A 221 2.47 0.82 11.99
C MET A 221 2.61 0.88 10.46
N LYS A 222 1.74 1.65 9.77
CA LYS A 222 1.85 1.93 8.32
C LYS A 222 3.24 2.47 7.92
N TYR A 223 3.87 3.27 8.78
CA TYR A 223 5.16 3.91 8.51
C TYR A 223 6.32 3.12 9.15
N ILE A 224 6.23 2.83 10.45
CA ILE A 224 7.37 2.22 11.19
C ILE A 224 7.69 0.81 10.71
N VAL A 225 6.69 -0.04 10.45
CA VAL A 225 6.93 -1.46 10.13
C VAL A 225 7.71 -1.61 8.80
N PRO A 226 7.31 -0.93 7.70
CA PRO A 226 8.10 -0.97 6.46
C PRO A 226 9.49 -0.33 6.61
N LEU A 227 9.62 0.78 7.34
CA LEU A 227 10.91 1.46 7.50
C LEU A 227 11.93 0.62 8.29
N TYR A 228 11.52 -0.03 9.38
CA TYR A 228 12.39 -0.97 10.10
C TYR A 228 12.83 -2.13 9.20
N ARG A 229 11.91 -2.71 8.43
CA ARG A 229 12.23 -3.79 7.50
C ARG A 229 13.27 -3.37 6.46
N GLU A 230 13.06 -2.22 5.81
CA GLU A 230 13.95 -1.73 4.76
C GLU A 230 15.30 -1.28 5.32
N LEU A 231 15.36 -0.71 6.53
CA LEU A 231 16.62 -0.45 7.23
C LEU A 231 17.44 -1.75 7.44
N CYS A 232 16.79 -2.85 7.79
CA CYS A 232 17.48 -4.13 8.00
C CYS A 232 18.08 -4.70 6.69
N GLU A 233 17.56 -4.27 5.54
CA GLU A 233 18.07 -4.66 4.20
C GLU A 233 19.25 -3.78 3.73
N CYS A 234 19.57 -2.70 4.45
CA CYS A 234 20.58 -1.71 4.07
C CYS A 234 22.01 -2.01 4.57
N GLY A 235 22.25 -3.18 5.18
CA GLY A 235 23.56 -3.60 5.68
C GLY A 235 23.75 -3.39 7.19
N GLU A 236 24.90 -3.79 7.70
CA GLU A 236 25.14 -3.91 9.15
C GLU A 236 25.06 -2.59 9.91
N GLU A 237 25.52 -1.49 9.31
CA GLU A 237 25.42 -0.16 9.92
C GLU A 237 23.95 0.25 10.16
N ALA A 238 23.10 0.07 9.14
CA ALA A 238 21.68 0.38 9.22
C ALA A 238 20.93 -0.56 10.18
N LYS A 239 21.32 -1.83 10.25
CA LYS A 239 20.80 -2.78 11.25
C LYS A 239 21.15 -2.34 12.67
N ALA A 240 22.39 -1.93 12.93
CA ALA A 240 22.80 -1.44 14.24
C ALA A 240 22.01 -0.19 14.64
N MET A 241 21.79 0.75 13.70
CA MET A 241 20.92 1.91 13.94
C MET A 241 19.47 1.52 14.22
N ALA A 242 18.92 0.55 13.50
CA ALA A 242 17.57 0.04 13.71
C ALA A 242 17.42 -0.59 15.10
N THR A 243 18.35 -1.45 15.52
CA THR A 243 18.35 -2.08 16.85
C THR A 243 18.47 -1.05 17.97
N ALA A 244 19.39 -0.09 17.85
CA ALA A 244 19.56 0.99 18.83
C ALA A 244 18.29 1.86 18.94
N THR A 245 17.70 2.22 17.80
CA THR A 245 16.48 3.03 17.75
C THR A 245 15.29 2.31 18.38
N PHE A 246 15.13 1.01 18.08
CA PHE A 246 14.06 0.22 18.68
C PHE A 246 14.23 0.12 20.20
N THR A 247 15.44 -0.19 20.67
CA THR A 247 15.73 -0.32 22.11
C THR A 247 15.44 0.99 22.85
N ALA A 248 15.79 2.15 22.26
CA ALA A 248 15.54 3.45 22.86
C ALA A 248 14.05 3.84 22.87
N ASN A 249 13.24 3.30 21.95
CA ASN A 249 11.84 3.70 21.74
C ASN A 249 10.83 2.57 21.99
N GLU A 250 11.25 1.44 22.56
CA GLU A 250 10.38 0.25 22.72
C GLU A 250 9.11 0.58 23.50
N HIS A 251 9.24 1.31 24.61
CA HIS A 251 8.13 1.74 25.46
C HIS A 251 7.30 2.90 24.87
N PHE A 252 7.81 3.58 23.85
CA PHE A 252 7.05 4.60 23.12
C PHE A 252 6.05 3.97 22.15
N TYR A 253 6.38 2.82 21.56
CA TYR A 253 5.49 2.14 20.64
C TYR A 253 4.34 1.45 21.36
N GLN A 254 3.17 1.41 20.71
CA GLN A 254 2.07 0.56 21.14
C GLN A 254 2.53 -0.91 21.11
N MET A 255 2.08 -1.73 22.08
CA MET A 255 2.57 -3.09 22.31
C MET A 255 2.62 -3.99 21.05
N MET A 256 1.62 -3.91 20.17
CA MET A 256 1.62 -4.71 18.93
C MET A 256 2.61 -4.19 17.90
N ALA A 257 2.78 -2.88 17.80
CA ALA A 257 3.85 -2.28 16.99
C ALA A 257 5.23 -2.71 17.49
N ALA A 258 5.47 -2.66 18.81
CA ALA A 258 6.73 -3.07 19.42
C ALA A 258 7.04 -4.55 19.14
N LYS A 259 6.05 -5.44 19.37
CA LYS A 259 6.16 -6.88 19.05
C LYS A 259 6.54 -7.10 17.60
N LYS A 260 5.83 -6.46 16.66
CA LYS A 260 6.05 -6.64 15.22
C LYS A 260 7.44 -6.13 14.77
N ILE A 261 7.92 -5.03 15.35
CA ILE A 261 9.28 -4.53 15.08
C ILE A 261 10.33 -5.50 15.65
N SER A 262 10.16 -5.98 16.88
CA SER A 262 11.03 -7.00 17.48
C SER A 262 11.14 -8.24 16.57
N ASP A 263 10.02 -8.74 16.05
CA ASP A 263 9.99 -9.91 15.18
C ASP A 263 10.75 -9.65 13.85
N ILE A 264 10.64 -8.44 13.29
CA ILE A 264 11.41 -8.02 12.10
C ILE A 264 12.90 -8.01 12.39
N LEU A 265 13.32 -7.41 13.50
CA LEU A 265 14.73 -7.30 13.87
C LEU A 265 15.36 -8.69 14.11
N LYS A 266 14.65 -9.58 14.82
CA LYS A 266 15.09 -10.98 15.05
C LYS A 266 15.20 -11.77 13.75
N SER A 267 14.17 -11.73 12.91
CA SER A 267 14.17 -12.46 11.63
C SER A 267 15.21 -11.94 10.63
N SER A 268 15.64 -10.69 10.77
CA SER A 268 16.67 -10.07 9.92
C SER A 268 18.10 -10.22 10.48
N GLY A 269 18.27 -10.95 11.58
CA GLY A 269 19.57 -11.15 12.24
C GLY A 269 20.16 -9.86 12.84
N CYS A 270 19.32 -8.92 13.26
CA CYS A 270 19.75 -7.70 13.98
C CYS A 270 19.89 -7.93 15.49
N PHE A 271 19.44 -9.09 15.97
CA PHE A 271 19.53 -9.64 17.32
C PHE A 271 20.06 -11.07 17.25
#